data_AF-A0A7L5YCE3-F1
#
_entry.id   AF-A0A7L5YCE3-F1
#
_cell.length_a   1.000
_cell.length_b   1.000
_cell.length_c   1.000
_cell.angle_alpha   90.00
_cell.angle_beta   90.00
_cell.angle_gamma   90.00
#
_symmetry.space_group_name_H-M   'P 1'
#
loop_
_entity.id
_entity.type
_entity.pdbx_description
1 polymer ?
#
loop_
_entity_poly.entity_id
_entity_poly.type
_entity_poly.pdbx_seq_one_letter_code
_entity_poly.pdbx_strand_id
1 'polypeptide(L)' 'MFTAKVEMAPHGENGTRYRATVIHADEAGCRTHAAMGFEAGWGVALDQLVAMVKRGI' A
#
# COMPACT_ATOMS: atom_id res chain seq x y z
N MET A 1 14.30 -7.30 5.37
CA MET A 1 13.66 -6.28 6.20
C MET A 1 13.43 -5.04 5.36
N PHE A 2 12.31 -4.34 5.54
CA PHE A 2 11.97 -3.13 4.80
C PHE A 2 11.19 -2.16 5.71
N THR A 3 11.15 -0.89 5.32
CA THR A 3 10.34 0.15 5.97
C THR A 3 9.20 0.55 5.04
N ALA A 4 7.98 0.62 5.55
CA ALA A 4 6.83 1.09 4.80
C ALA A 4 6.50 2.55 5.16
N LYS A 5 6.24 3.36 4.14
CA LYS A 5 5.69 4.71 4.26
C LYS A 5 4.31 4.73 3.61
N VAL A 6 3.27 5.03 4.39
CA VAL A 6 1.91 5.19 3.91
C VAL A 6 1.54 6.66 3.99
N GLU A 7 1.18 7.23 2.84
CA GLU A 7 0.86 8.63 2.70
C GLU A 7 -0.57 8.78 2.20
N MET A 8 -1.27 9.75 2.78
CA MET A 8 -2.62 10.13 2.39
C MET A 8 -2.62 11.61 2.07
N ALA A 9 -3.26 11.98 0.97
CA ALA A 9 -3.44 13.38 0.58
C ALA A 9 -4.86 13.60 0.04
N PRO A 10 -5.42 14.82 0.19
CA PRO A 10 -6.69 15.17 -0.45
C PRO A 10 -6.67 14.88 -1.95
N HIS A 11 -7.78 14.36 -2.49
CA HIS A 11 -7.90 14.07 -3.91
C HIS A 11 -9.35 14.25 -4.39
N GLY A 12 -9.62 15.36 -5.09
CA GLY A 12 -10.99 15.74 -5.46
C GLY A 12 -11.82 16.17 -4.24
N GLU A 13 -13.14 16.31 -4.42
CA GLU A 13 -14.03 16.81 -3.36
C GLU A 13 -14.19 15.81 -2.21
N ASN A 14 -14.31 14.51 -2.49
CA ASN A 14 -14.59 13.46 -1.51
C ASN A 14 -13.65 12.25 -1.62
N GLY A 15 -12.41 12.47 -2.08
CA GLY A 15 -11.45 11.40 -2.28
C GLY A 15 -10.14 11.59 -1.51
N THR A 16 -9.40 10.51 -1.36
CA THR A 16 -8.06 10.48 -0.76
C THR A 16 -7.13 9.75 -1.70
N ARG A 17 -6.02 10.39 -2.07
CA ARG A 17 -4.92 9.72 -2.75
C ARG A 17 -4.12 8.95 -1.72
N TYR A 18 -4.22 7.64 -1.79
CA TYR A 18 -3.44 6.71 -0.98
C TYR A 18 -2.16 6.31 -1.72
N ARG A 19 -1.01 6.39 -1.05
CA ARG A 19 0.27 5.89 -1.57
C ARG A 19 0.99 5.07 -0.52
N ALA A 20 1.31 3.83 -0.85
CA ALA A 20 2.24 3.01 -0.09
C ALA A 20 3.59 2.95 -0.81
N THR A 21 4.67 3.26 -0.11
CA THR A 21 6.05 3.12 -0.60
C THR A 21 6.80 2.18 0.34
N VAL A 22 7.39 1.13 -0.21
CA VAL A 22 8.23 0.20 0.55
C VAL A 22 9.69 0.46 0.22
N ILE A 23 10.50 0.64 1.25
CA ILE A 23 11.92 0.98 1.17
C ILE A 23 12.71 -0.22 1.67
N HIS A 24 13.49 -0.82 0.77
CA HIS A 24 14.36 -1.96 1.06
C HIS A 24 15.79 -1.50 1.30
N ALA A 25 16.59 -2.33 1.97
CA ALA A 25 18.01 -2.06 2.20
C ALA A 25 18.83 -2.07 0.90
N ASP A 26 18.43 -2.91 -0.05
CA ASP A 26 19.08 -3.08 -1.34
C ASP A 26 18.09 -3.59 -2.41
N GLU A 27 18.60 -3.69 -3.63
CA GLU A 27 17.83 -4.12 -4.79
C GLU A 27 17.45 -5.62 -4.74
N ALA A 28 18.29 -6.48 -4.14
CA ALA A 28 18.01 -7.90 -4.04
C ALA A 28 16.81 -8.18 -3.11
N GLY A 29 16.74 -7.47 -1.99
CA GLY A 29 15.59 -7.48 -1.08
C GLY A 29 14.33 -6.95 -1.74
N CYS A 30 14.43 -5.88 -2.54
CA CYS A 30 13.31 -5.35 -3.32
C CYS A 30 12.77 -6.40 -4.30
N ARG A 31 13.63 -7.01 -5.12
CA ARG A 31 13.25 -8.05 -6.09
C ARG A 31 12.64 -9.29 -5.43
N THR A 32 13.21 -9.71 -4.29
CA THR A 32 12.68 -10.86 -3.53
C THR A 32 11.26 -10.58 -3.05
N HIS A 33 11.02 -9.40 -2.49
CA HIS A 33 9.69 -9.01 -2.03
C HIS A 33 8.68 -8.84 -3.18
N ALA A 34 9.13 -8.27 -4.31
CA ALA A 34 8.30 -8.16 -5.50
C ALA A 34 7.91 -9.56 -6.04
N ALA A 35 8.86 -10.49 -6.11
CA ALA A 35 8.63 -11.86 -6.57
C ALA A 35 7.66 -12.65 -5.65
N MET A 36 7.58 -12.29 -4.36
CA MET A 36 6.57 -12.84 -3.45
C MET A 36 5.15 -12.32 -3.74
N GLY A 37 4.98 -11.35 -4.65
CA GLY A 37 3.68 -10.82 -5.04
C GLY A 37 3.23 -9.62 -4.22
N PHE A 38 4.16 -8.76 -3.78
CA PHE A 38 3.85 -7.58 -2.96
C PHE A 38 2.71 -6.74 -3.52
N GLU A 39 2.73 -6.38 -4.81
CA GLU A 39 1.71 -5.50 -5.41
C GLU A 39 0.30 -6.12 -5.34
N ALA A 40 0.18 -7.41 -5.65
CA ALA A 40 -1.08 -8.12 -5.59
C ALA A 40 -1.58 -8.26 -4.14
N GLY A 41 -0.70 -8.70 -3.23
CA GLY A 41 -1.04 -8.87 -1.82
C GLY A 41 -1.40 -7.56 -1.13
N TRP A 42 -0.66 -6.49 -1.42
CA TRP A 42 -0.95 -5.16 -0.90
C TRP A 42 -2.23 -4.57 -1.49
N GLY A 43 -2.51 -4.83 -2.77
CA GLY A 43 -3.77 -4.49 -3.41
C GLY A 43 -4.97 -5.11 -2.67
N VAL A 44 -4.91 -6.40 -2.35
CA VAL A 44 -5.97 -7.08 -1.58
C VAL A 44 -6.15 -6.47 -0.19
N ALA A 45 -5.07 -6.13 0.50
CA ALA A 45 -5.15 -5.47 1.80
C ALA A 45 -5.77 -4.06 1.69
N LEU A 46 -5.45 -3.32 0.63
CA LEU A 46 -6.05 -2.01 0.35
C LEU A 46 -7.55 -2.14 0.05
N ASP A 47 -7.98 -3.16 -0.70
CA ASP A 47 -9.39 -3.41 -0.97
C ASP A 47 -10.17 -3.69 0.33
N GLN A 48 -9.59 -4.46 1.25
CA GLN A 48 -10.16 -4.71 2.58
C GLN A 48 -10.29 -3.40 3.38
N LEU A 49 -9.25 -2.56 3.39
CA LEU A 49 -9.29 -1.25 4.03
C LEU A 49 -10.40 -0.37 3.45
N VAL A 50 -10.51 -0.28 2.12
CA VAL A 50 -11.57 0.50 1.45
C VAL A 50 -12.96 -0.04 1.81
N ALA A 51 -13.13 -1.37 1.88
CA ALA A 51 -14.38 -1.98 2.28
C ALA A 51 -14.76 -1.63 3.72
N MET A 52 -13.80 -1.59 4.65
CA MET A 52 -14.02 -1.17 6.04
C MET A 52 -14.43 0.31 6.12
N VAL A 53 -13.70 1.19 5.44
CA VAL A 53 -14.02 2.63 5.38
C VAL A 53 -15.43 2.86 4.83
N LYS A 54 -15.83 2.14 3.78
CA LYS A 54 -17.20 2.22 3.22
C LYS A 54 -18.27 1.71 4.18
N ARG A 55 -17.94 0.76 5.06
CA ARG A 55 -18.82 0.28 6.13
C ARG A 55 -18.86 1.22 7.34
N GLY A 56 -17.96 2.20 7.41
CA GLY A 56 -17.86 3.16 8.50
C GLY A 56 -17.25 2.59 9.79
N ILE A 57 -16.40 1.56 9.67
CA ILE A 57 -15.64 0.96 10.79
C ILE A 57 -14.14 1.05 10.55
#